data_AF-A0A9N6ZFZ5-F1
#
_entry.id   AF-A0A9N6ZFZ5-F1
#
_cell.length_a   1.000
_cell.length_b   1.000
_cell.length_c   1.000
_cell.angle_alpha   90.00
_cell.angle_beta   90.00
_cell.angle_gamma   90.00
#
_symmetry.space_group_name_H-M   'P 1'
#
loop_
_entity.id
_entity.type
_entity.pdbx_description
1 polymer ?
#
loop_
_entity_poly.entity_id
_entity_poly.type
_entity_poly.pdbx_seq_one_letter_code
_entity_poly.pdbx_strand_id
1 'polypeptide(L)'
;MELKETQSVETKQQQAVQINPYQDYVNEQDYVSFKKLMKFQEDIRNSYASITTDPKLKQFKTDCNKAILSAINAVCLGSESNLREQLERLRCVLSGATVDMTGKRFSAKSHPLGVTYCKDLLAIKIVEQGQNVVPTKPEYTFPYAFLAISLWSEFPDFGQLLLAQFYKICPCLVPLYMPRLEGQTNEEYKTALGYRIKSGVVEDQVSFLCRMAGVARVYAALAISPLPNSRLAHPHGIENIWHWLAAVLNMSPRPDKI
;
A
#
# COMPACT_ATOMS: atom_id res chain seq x y z
N MET A 1 42.59 37.07 40.29
CA MET A 1 41.26 36.47 40.48
C MET A 1 40.50 36.69 39.20
N GLU A 2 40.94 36.05 38.11
CA GLU A 2 40.37 36.23 36.75
C GLU A 2 40.86 35.13 35.78
N LEU A 3 41.19 33.95 36.31
CA LEU A 3 41.70 32.79 35.55
C LEU A 3 40.93 31.50 35.86
N LYS A 4 39.74 31.61 36.47
CA LYS A 4 38.85 30.47 36.78
C LYS A 4 37.50 30.49 36.06
N GLU A 5 37.19 31.54 35.30
CA GLU A 5 35.89 31.64 34.59
C GLU A 5 35.96 31.23 33.11
N THR A 6 37.14 31.03 32.54
CA THR A 6 37.29 30.62 31.13
C THR A 6 37.36 29.10 30.93
N GLN A 7 37.48 28.31 31.99
CA GLN A 7 37.50 26.83 31.91
C GLN A 7 36.13 26.16 32.09
N SER A 8 35.07 26.91 32.40
CA SER A 8 33.71 26.36 32.55
C SER A 8 32.85 26.43 31.27
N VAL A 9 33.37 27.06 30.21
CA VAL A 9 32.63 27.27 28.95
C VAL A 9 33.07 26.30 27.83
N GLU A 10 34.25 25.67 27.94
CA GLU A 10 34.79 24.79 26.89
C GLU A 10 34.55 23.28 27.08
N THR A 11 33.82 22.85 28.11
CA THR A 11 33.46 21.41 28.31
C THR A 11 31.98 21.12 28.03
N LYS A 12 31.34 21.88 27.12
CA LYS A 12 29.96 21.63 26.64
C LYS A 12 29.86 21.38 25.14
N GLN A 13 30.94 20.96 24.50
CA GLN A 13 30.87 20.36 23.17
C GLN A 13 31.34 18.91 23.24
N GLN A 14 30.55 18.05 22.60
CA GLN A 14 30.78 16.61 22.39
C GLN A 14 30.43 15.68 23.56
N GLN A 15 29.16 15.70 23.95
CA GLN A 15 28.44 14.43 23.95
C GLN A 15 27.60 14.40 22.67
N ALA A 16 28.23 13.98 21.57
CA ALA A 16 27.48 13.38 20.49
C ALA A 16 26.87 12.12 21.10
N VAL A 17 25.62 12.20 21.52
CA VAL A 17 24.80 11.01 21.72
C VAL A 17 24.88 10.29 20.38
N GLN A 18 25.66 9.22 20.31
CA GLN A 18 25.50 8.22 19.27
C GLN A 18 24.09 7.70 19.48
N ILE A 19 23.12 8.35 18.85
CA ILE A 19 21.79 7.80 18.67
C ILE A 19 22.05 6.58 17.81
N ASN A 20 22.13 5.43 18.44
CA ASN A 20 22.09 4.17 17.73
C ASN A 20 20.77 4.22 16.93
N PRO A 21 20.80 4.28 15.58
CA PRO A 21 19.58 4.46 14.79
C PRO A 21 18.63 3.25 14.89
N TYR A 22 19.03 2.22 15.65
CA TYR A 22 18.29 0.98 15.90
C TYR A 22 17.74 0.84 17.33
N GLN A 23 17.83 1.86 18.20
CA GLN A 23 17.43 1.74 19.62
C GLN A 23 15.92 1.88 19.91
N ASP A 24 15.11 2.32 18.95
CA ASP A 24 13.65 2.35 19.09
C ASP A 24 13.05 1.10 18.44
N TYR A 25 12.90 0.05 19.25
CA TYR A 25 12.33 -1.27 18.96
C TYR A 25 11.66 -1.44 17.59
N VAL A 26 12.44 -2.03 16.70
CA VAL A 26 11.93 -2.74 15.53
C VAL A 26 11.61 -4.16 16.00
N ASN A 27 10.37 -4.61 15.85
CA ASN A 27 10.15 -6.06 15.80
C ASN A 27 10.92 -6.56 14.57
N GLU A 28 12.08 -7.18 14.80
CA GLU A 28 13.00 -7.59 13.73
C GLU A 28 12.29 -8.47 12.71
N GLN A 29 11.36 -9.31 13.16
CA GLN A 29 10.57 -10.17 12.30
C GLN A 29 9.63 -9.36 11.38
N ASP A 30 9.00 -8.29 11.89
CA ASP A 30 8.13 -7.42 11.09
C ASP A 30 8.92 -6.67 10.04
N TYR A 31 10.10 -6.16 10.40
CA TYR A 31 10.97 -5.47 9.44
C TYR A 31 11.54 -6.41 8.37
N VAL A 32 11.95 -7.62 8.76
CA VAL A 32 12.40 -8.65 7.81
C VAL A 32 11.26 -9.03 6.86
N SER A 33 10.04 -9.20 7.38
CA SER A 33 8.85 -9.53 6.57
C SER A 33 8.48 -8.40 5.62
N PHE A 34 8.49 -7.16 6.11
CA PHE A 34 8.29 -5.96 5.29
C PHE A 34 9.32 -5.86 4.17
N LYS A 35 10.62 -6.02 4.46
CA LYS A 35 11.67 -5.98 3.43
C LYS A 35 11.51 -7.07 2.39
N LYS A 36 11.20 -8.30 2.79
CA LYS A 36 10.93 -9.41 1.87
C LYS A 36 9.77 -9.09 0.94
N LEU A 37 8.68 -8.54 1.49
CA LEU A 37 7.50 -8.16 0.72
C LEU A 37 7.76 -7.02 -0.27
N MET A 38 8.51 -5.99 0.15
CA MET A 38 8.89 -4.88 -0.73
C MET A 38 9.82 -5.34 -1.86
N LYS A 39 10.79 -6.23 -1.55
CA LYS A 39 11.67 -6.87 -2.54
C LYS A 39 10.87 -7.69 -3.56
N PHE A 40 9.90 -8.48 -3.09
CA PHE A 40 8.99 -9.23 -3.97
C PHE A 40 8.24 -8.31 -4.93
N GLN A 41 7.66 -7.21 -4.45
CA GLN A 41 6.98 -6.24 -5.30
C GLN A 41 7.95 -5.64 -6.33
N GLU A 42 9.15 -5.24 -5.91
CA GLU A 42 10.17 -4.68 -6.79
C GLU A 42 10.58 -5.67 -7.89
N ASP A 43 10.83 -6.93 -7.56
CA ASP A 43 11.20 -7.96 -8.53
C ASP A 43 10.09 -8.20 -9.56
N ILE A 44 8.84 -8.22 -9.11
CA ILE A 44 7.68 -8.29 -10.00
C ILE A 44 7.59 -7.05 -10.91
N ARG A 45 7.80 -5.84 -10.37
CA ARG A 45 7.79 -4.61 -11.19
C ARG A 45 8.90 -4.59 -12.24
N ASN A 46 10.08 -5.06 -11.86
CA ASN A 46 11.23 -5.17 -12.75
C ASN A 46 10.96 -6.20 -13.87
N SER A 47 10.27 -7.30 -13.56
CA SER A 47 9.98 -8.33 -14.56
C SER A 47 9.14 -7.78 -15.72
N TYR A 48 8.16 -6.90 -15.45
CA TYR A 48 7.31 -6.29 -16.50
C TYR A 48 7.70 -4.87 -16.90
N ALA A 49 8.91 -4.39 -16.57
CA ALA A 49 9.35 -3.04 -16.89
C ALA A 49 9.20 -2.68 -18.38
N SER A 50 9.36 -3.64 -19.29
CA SER A 50 9.13 -3.45 -20.73
C SER A 50 7.71 -2.92 -21.04
N ILE A 51 6.69 -3.37 -20.31
CA ILE A 51 5.31 -2.89 -20.47
C ILE A 51 5.21 -1.41 -20.11
N THR A 52 5.86 -0.99 -19.02
CA THR A 52 5.76 0.40 -18.53
C THR A 52 6.60 1.37 -19.35
N THR A 53 7.77 0.95 -19.84
CA THR A 53 8.70 1.81 -20.57
C THR A 53 8.47 1.87 -22.07
N ASP A 54 8.00 0.78 -22.71
CA ASP A 54 7.81 0.75 -24.17
C ASP A 54 6.63 1.66 -24.61
N PRO A 55 6.86 2.67 -25.46
CA PRO A 55 5.80 3.50 -26.02
C PRO A 55 4.80 2.72 -26.89
N LYS A 56 5.22 1.63 -27.54
CA LYS A 56 4.37 0.79 -28.40
C LYS A 56 3.28 0.08 -27.59
N LEU A 57 3.55 -0.18 -26.31
CA LEU A 57 2.61 -0.83 -25.39
C LEU A 57 1.66 0.16 -24.70
N LYS A 58 1.61 1.43 -25.15
CA LYS A 58 0.67 2.43 -24.61
C LYS A 58 -0.80 1.98 -24.70
N GLN A 59 -1.21 1.38 -25.82
CA GLN A 59 -2.58 0.90 -25.98
C GLN A 59 -2.87 -0.27 -25.03
N PHE A 60 -1.96 -1.23 -24.94
CA PHE A 60 -2.08 -2.36 -24.02
C PHE A 60 -2.22 -1.89 -22.56
N LYS A 61 -1.36 -0.98 -22.10
CA LYS A 61 -1.46 -0.35 -20.76
C LYS A 61 -2.82 0.32 -20.53
N THR A 62 -3.27 1.08 -21.51
CA THR A 62 -4.58 1.77 -21.46
C THR A 62 -5.72 0.77 -21.29
N ASP A 63 -5.60 -0.40 -21.93
CA ASP A 63 -6.62 -1.43 -21.92
C ASP A 63 -6.65 -2.20 -20.62
N CYS A 64 -5.48 -2.58 -20.08
CA CYS A 64 -5.35 -3.10 -18.73
C CYS A 64 -6.01 -2.16 -17.70
N ASN A 65 -5.66 -0.87 -17.77
CA ASN A 65 -6.18 0.13 -16.84
C ASN A 65 -7.70 0.31 -16.96
N LYS A 66 -8.24 0.36 -18.18
CA LYS A 66 -9.69 0.44 -18.41
C LYS A 66 -10.43 -0.82 -17.96
N ALA A 67 -9.88 -2.01 -18.22
CA ALA A 67 -10.50 -3.27 -17.82
C ALA A 67 -10.66 -3.35 -16.30
N ILE A 68 -9.64 -2.94 -15.55
CA ILE A 68 -9.65 -2.91 -14.08
C ILE A 68 -10.51 -1.77 -13.54
N LEU A 69 -10.23 -0.52 -13.95
CA LEU A 69 -10.90 0.65 -13.37
C LEU A 69 -12.40 0.68 -13.67
N SER A 70 -12.82 0.23 -14.86
CA SER A 70 -14.27 0.19 -15.17
C SER A 70 -15.03 -0.78 -14.27
N ALA A 71 -14.42 -1.89 -13.84
CA ALA A 71 -15.05 -2.81 -12.90
C ALA A 71 -15.10 -2.23 -11.48
N ILE A 72 -13.99 -1.64 -11.01
CA ILE A 72 -13.95 -1.00 -9.68
C ILE A 72 -14.94 0.16 -9.59
N ASN A 73 -15.01 1.01 -10.61
CA ASN A 73 -15.89 2.18 -10.62
C ASN A 73 -17.37 1.84 -10.85
N ALA A 74 -17.67 0.64 -11.36
CA ALA A 74 -19.04 0.16 -11.58
C ALA A 74 -19.65 -0.49 -10.34
N VAL A 75 -18.91 -0.56 -9.21
CA VAL A 75 -19.43 -1.03 -7.92
C VAL A 75 -20.58 -0.13 -7.49
N CYS A 76 -21.76 -0.72 -7.35
CA CYS A 76 -22.98 -0.08 -6.92
C CYS A 76 -23.33 -0.52 -5.50
N LEU A 77 -23.56 0.45 -4.61
CA LEU A 77 -23.94 0.17 -3.24
C LEU A 77 -25.34 -0.48 -3.18
N GLY A 78 -25.50 -1.45 -2.28
CA GLY A 78 -26.78 -2.14 -2.08
C GLY A 78 -27.14 -3.18 -3.15
N SER A 79 -26.29 -3.40 -4.15
CA SER A 79 -26.49 -4.44 -5.17
C SER A 79 -25.44 -5.53 -5.08
N GLU A 80 -25.79 -6.64 -4.42
CA GLU A 80 -24.90 -7.80 -4.29
C GLU A 80 -24.60 -8.45 -5.65
N SER A 81 -25.59 -8.51 -6.54
CA SER A 81 -25.42 -9.05 -7.89
C SER A 81 -24.40 -8.24 -8.69
N ASN A 82 -24.47 -6.91 -8.63
CA ASN A 82 -23.47 -6.03 -9.25
C ASN A 82 -22.08 -6.25 -8.65
N LEU A 83 -21.95 -6.34 -7.32
CA LEU A 83 -20.66 -6.58 -6.66
C LEU A 83 -20.04 -7.92 -7.09
N ARG A 84 -20.84 -8.98 -7.17
CA ARG A 84 -20.41 -10.30 -7.66
C ARG A 84 -20.01 -10.26 -9.14
N GLU A 85 -20.72 -9.50 -9.96
CA GLU A 85 -20.37 -9.28 -11.37
C GLU A 85 -19.02 -8.57 -11.51
N GLN A 86 -18.78 -7.50 -10.72
CA GLN A 86 -17.50 -6.80 -10.75
C GLN A 86 -16.35 -7.68 -10.24
N LEU A 87 -16.61 -8.52 -9.23
CA LEU A 87 -15.66 -9.54 -8.79
C LEU A 87 -15.31 -10.51 -9.92
N GLU A 88 -16.30 -11.05 -10.62
CA GLU A 88 -16.08 -11.97 -11.74
C GLU A 88 -15.31 -11.33 -12.89
N ARG A 89 -15.62 -10.06 -13.23
CA ARG A 89 -14.87 -9.32 -14.25
C ARG A 89 -13.39 -9.17 -13.87
N LEU A 90 -13.10 -8.83 -12.61
CA LEU A 90 -11.72 -8.73 -12.11
C LEU A 90 -11.04 -10.11 -12.08
N ARG A 91 -11.73 -11.16 -11.64
CA ARG A 91 -11.26 -12.56 -11.66
C ARG A 91 -10.90 -13.01 -13.08
N CYS A 92 -11.72 -12.68 -14.07
CA CYS A 92 -11.42 -12.93 -15.48
C CYS A 92 -10.13 -12.23 -15.93
N VAL A 93 -9.93 -10.95 -15.56
CA VAL A 93 -8.68 -10.23 -15.87
C VAL A 93 -7.46 -10.92 -15.24
N LEU A 94 -7.54 -11.29 -13.96
CA LEU A 94 -6.42 -11.88 -13.23
C LEU A 94 -6.09 -13.34 -13.62
N SER A 95 -7.08 -14.09 -14.12
CA SER A 95 -6.87 -15.42 -14.72
C SER A 95 -6.39 -15.33 -16.18
N GLY A 96 -6.43 -14.14 -16.77
CA GLY A 96 -6.10 -13.90 -18.17
C GLY A 96 -7.18 -14.37 -19.14
N ALA A 97 -8.39 -14.62 -18.66
CA ALA A 97 -9.56 -14.82 -19.51
C ALA A 97 -9.87 -13.55 -20.32
N THR A 98 -10.66 -13.71 -21.37
CA THR A 98 -11.11 -12.60 -22.20
C THR A 98 -12.27 -11.90 -21.52
N VAL A 99 -12.18 -10.59 -21.37
CA VAL A 99 -13.25 -9.73 -20.86
C VAL A 99 -13.79 -8.84 -21.97
N ASP A 100 -15.10 -8.62 -21.93
CA ASP A 100 -15.77 -7.70 -22.83
C ASP A 100 -15.68 -6.28 -22.26
N MET A 101 -15.14 -5.38 -23.08
CA MET A 101 -15.04 -3.95 -22.83
C MET A 101 -15.90 -3.22 -23.85
N THR A 102 -16.24 -1.96 -23.60
CA THR A 102 -17.03 -1.16 -24.54
C THR A 102 -16.37 -1.13 -25.93
N GLY A 103 -17.00 -1.80 -26.89
CA GLY A 103 -16.56 -1.87 -28.28
C GLY A 103 -15.37 -2.80 -28.56
N LYS A 104 -14.89 -3.61 -27.61
CA LYS A 104 -13.81 -4.59 -27.87
C LYS A 104 -13.71 -5.70 -26.83
N ARG A 105 -13.04 -6.80 -27.20
CA ARG A 105 -12.63 -7.85 -26.28
C ARG A 105 -11.16 -7.67 -25.89
N PHE A 106 -10.83 -7.90 -24.63
CA PHE A 106 -9.47 -7.74 -24.11
C PHE A 106 -9.07 -8.97 -23.29
N SER A 107 -7.82 -9.40 -23.43
CA SER A 107 -7.22 -10.39 -22.52
C SER A 107 -5.84 -9.90 -22.09
N ALA A 108 -5.57 -10.01 -20.78
CA ALA A 108 -4.25 -9.72 -20.23
C ALA A 108 -3.17 -10.68 -20.79
N LYS A 109 -3.54 -11.84 -21.32
CA LYS A 109 -2.61 -12.79 -21.97
C LYS A 109 -2.17 -12.36 -23.38
N SER A 110 -2.68 -11.24 -23.91
CA SER A 110 -2.16 -10.66 -25.15
C SER A 110 -0.70 -10.17 -25.03
N HIS A 111 -0.17 -10.09 -23.80
CA HIS A 111 1.25 -9.94 -23.53
C HIS A 111 1.71 -11.02 -22.52
N PRO A 112 2.90 -11.63 -22.67
CA PRO A 112 3.37 -12.69 -21.77
C PRO A 112 3.36 -12.32 -20.28
N LEU A 113 3.69 -11.07 -19.96
CA LEU A 113 3.71 -10.52 -18.59
C LEU A 113 2.45 -9.73 -18.23
N GLY A 114 1.43 -9.75 -19.07
CA GLY A 114 0.27 -8.90 -18.92
C GLY A 114 -0.62 -9.25 -17.72
N VAL A 115 -0.74 -10.54 -17.39
CA VAL A 115 -1.46 -10.98 -16.17
C VAL A 115 -0.74 -10.48 -14.92
N THR A 116 0.58 -10.66 -14.84
CA THR A 116 1.41 -10.17 -13.72
C THR A 116 1.27 -8.65 -13.56
N TYR A 117 1.35 -7.90 -14.67
CA TYR A 117 1.13 -6.46 -14.66
C TYR A 117 -0.28 -6.08 -14.17
N CYS A 118 -1.33 -6.77 -14.62
CA CYS A 118 -2.70 -6.52 -14.18
C CYS A 118 -2.90 -6.79 -12.68
N LYS A 119 -2.20 -7.77 -12.09
CA LYS A 119 -2.26 -8.02 -10.64
C LYS A 119 -1.69 -6.83 -9.85
N ASP A 120 -0.49 -6.34 -10.20
CA ASP A 120 0.07 -5.16 -9.53
C ASP A 120 -0.77 -3.91 -9.78
N LEU A 121 -1.26 -3.73 -11.02
CA LEU A 121 -2.14 -2.62 -11.36
C LEU A 121 -3.43 -2.63 -10.54
N LEU A 122 -4.07 -3.79 -10.38
CA LEU A 122 -5.27 -3.91 -9.55
C LEU A 122 -4.97 -3.58 -8.07
N ALA A 123 -3.84 -4.07 -7.54
CA ALA A 123 -3.39 -3.74 -6.19
C ALA A 123 -3.25 -2.21 -6.00
N ILE A 124 -2.59 -1.54 -6.95
CA ILE A 124 -2.49 -0.08 -6.99
C ILE A 124 -3.89 0.56 -7.00
N LYS A 125 -4.79 0.10 -7.87
CA LYS A 125 -6.12 0.72 -8.03
C LYS A 125 -7.01 0.55 -6.81
N ILE A 126 -6.97 -0.59 -6.12
CA ILE A 126 -7.72 -0.78 -4.86
C ILE A 126 -7.22 0.17 -3.78
N VAL A 127 -5.90 0.28 -3.60
CA VAL A 127 -5.33 1.19 -2.60
C VAL A 127 -5.61 2.66 -2.95
N GLU A 128 -5.59 3.02 -4.24
CA GLU A 128 -6.03 4.35 -4.71
C GLU A 128 -7.49 4.66 -4.35
N GLN A 129 -8.40 3.68 -4.35
CA GLN A 129 -9.77 3.91 -3.87
C GLN A 129 -9.81 4.23 -2.37
N GLY A 130 -9.00 3.53 -1.58
CA GLY A 130 -8.80 3.83 -0.15
C GLY A 130 -8.26 5.25 0.07
N GLN A 131 -7.39 5.72 -0.82
CA GLN A 131 -6.83 7.06 -0.73
C GLN A 131 -7.77 8.19 -1.17
N ASN A 132 -8.56 7.95 -2.21
CA ASN A 132 -9.22 9.03 -2.97
C ASN A 132 -10.75 9.00 -2.85
N VAL A 133 -11.36 7.84 -2.57
CA VAL A 133 -12.83 7.69 -2.50
C VAL A 133 -13.29 7.47 -1.07
N VAL A 134 -12.70 6.52 -0.34
CA VAL A 134 -13.10 6.18 1.03
C VAL A 134 -13.08 7.36 2.02
N PRO A 135 -12.17 8.35 1.93
CA PRO A 135 -12.21 9.49 2.85
C PRO A 135 -13.50 10.31 2.78
N THR A 136 -14.15 10.37 1.61
CA THR A 136 -15.39 11.13 1.39
C THR A 136 -16.62 10.23 1.25
N LYS A 137 -16.44 8.96 0.91
CA LYS A 137 -17.49 7.96 0.72
C LYS A 137 -17.15 6.66 1.47
N PRO A 138 -17.15 6.67 2.82
CA PRO A 138 -16.75 5.53 3.63
C PRO A 138 -17.62 4.27 3.39
N GLU A 139 -18.84 4.43 2.88
CA GLU A 139 -19.75 3.35 2.52
C GLU A 139 -19.19 2.39 1.44
N TYR A 140 -18.17 2.79 0.67
CA TYR A 140 -17.48 1.91 -0.28
C TYR A 140 -16.38 1.04 0.33
N THR A 141 -16.06 1.21 1.62
CA THR A 141 -14.96 0.49 2.28
C THR A 141 -15.12 -1.03 2.18
N PHE A 142 -16.28 -1.56 2.59
CA PHE A 142 -16.54 -3.00 2.57
C PHE A 142 -16.67 -3.58 1.16
N PRO A 143 -17.34 -2.93 0.18
CA PRO A 143 -17.29 -3.36 -1.20
C PRO A 143 -15.87 -3.52 -1.76
N TYR A 144 -14.97 -2.55 -1.53
CA TYR A 144 -13.59 -2.66 -1.98
C TYR A 144 -12.79 -3.73 -1.23
N ALA A 145 -12.98 -3.84 0.08
CA ALA A 145 -12.40 -4.90 0.90
C ALA A 145 -12.83 -6.30 0.45
N PHE A 146 -14.12 -6.48 0.14
CA PHE A 146 -14.68 -7.73 -0.35
C PHE A 146 -14.07 -8.15 -1.69
N LEU A 147 -13.96 -7.22 -2.65
CA LEU A 147 -13.29 -7.49 -3.93
C LEU A 147 -11.84 -7.92 -3.70
N ALA A 148 -11.13 -7.18 -2.85
CA ALA A 148 -9.73 -7.42 -2.56
C ALA A 148 -9.49 -8.79 -1.90
N ILE A 149 -10.22 -9.13 -0.83
CA ILE A 149 -10.00 -10.38 -0.10
C ILE A 149 -10.45 -11.60 -0.90
N SER A 150 -11.54 -11.49 -1.66
CA SER A 150 -12.00 -12.57 -2.53
C SER A 150 -10.93 -12.92 -3.56
N LEU A 151 -10.36 -11.91 -4.24
CA LEU A 151 -9.29 -12.10 -5.21
C LEU A 151 -7.98 -12.55 -4.56
N TRP A 152 -7.65 -12.07 -3.36
CA TRP A 152 -6.47 -12.55 -2.62
C TRP A 152 -6.59 -14.06 -2.34
N SER A 153 -7.75 -14.53 -1.90
CA SER A 153 -7.96 -15.96 -1.59
C SER A 153 -7.75 -16.89 -2.80
N GLU A 154 -7.95 -16.37 -4.02
CA GLU A 154 -7.78 -17.09 -5.28
C GLU A 154 -6.40 -16.86 -5.93
N PHE A 155 -5.81 -15.68 -5.75
CA PHE A 155 -4.54 -15.27 -6.35
C PHE A 155 -3.58 -14.75 -5.26
N PRO A 156 -2.83 -15.63 -4.57
CA PRO A 156 -1.97 -15.24 -3.45
C PRO A 156 -0.86 -14.24 -3.81
N ASP A 157 -0.38 -14.27 -5.05
CA ASP A 157 0.61 -13.31 -5.57
C ASP A 157 0.03 -11.90 -5.72
N PHE A 158 -1.23 -11.78 -6.16
CA PHE A 158 -1.97 -10.51 -6.11
C PHE A 158 -2.11 -10.01 -4.68
N GLY A 159 -2.43 -10.89 -3.74
CA GLY A 159 -2.51 -10.55 -2.32
C GLY A 159 -1.23 -9.95 -1.74
N GLN A 160 -0.07 -10.54 -2.07
CA GLN A 160 1.22 -9.98 -1.69
C GLN A 160 1.48 -8.62 -2.33
N LEU A 161 1.15 -8.43 -3.62
CA LEU A 161 1.26 -7.12 -4.28
C LEU A 161 0.36 -6.07 -3.64
N LEU A 162 -0.86 -6.45 -3.25
CA LEU A 162 -1.81 -5.61 -2.55
C LEU A 162 -1.30 -5.20 -1.17
N LEU A 163 -0.79 -6.15 -0.37
CA LEU A 163 -0.22 -5.86 0.94
C LEU A 163 1.02 -4.95 0.83
N ALA A 164 1.91 -5.23 -0.13
CA ALA A 164 3.06 -4.39 -0.41
C ALA A 164 2.64 -2.95 -0.77
N GLN A 165 1.57 -2.82 -1.55
CA GLN A 165 1.03 -1.52 -1.92
C GLN A 165 0.38 -0.80 -0.73
N PHE A 166 -0.33 -1.50 0.15
CA PHE A 166 -0.84 -0.92 1.40
C PHE A 166 0.29 -0.35 2.24
N TYR A 167 1.37 -1.10 2.46
CA TYR A 167 2.51 -0.67 3.27
C TYR A 167 3.32 0.44 2.62
N LYS A 168 3.51 0.40 1.30
CA LYS A 168 4.15 1.50 0.56
C LYS A 168 3.38 2.81 0.70
N ILE A 169 2.05 2.72 0.72
CA ILE A 169 1.17 3.89 0.69
C ILE A 169 0.83 4.42 2.08
N CYS A 170 0.56 3.54 3.05
CA CYS A 170 0.45 3.86 4.47
C CYS A 170 1.48 3.04 5.24
N PRO A 171 2.72 3.55 5.36
CA PRO A 171 3.75 2.92 6.19
C PRO A 171 3.30 2.73 7.64
N CYS A 172 2.32 3.52 8.08
CA CYS A 172 1.60 3.40 9.33
C CYS A 172 1.05 1.98 9.63
N LEU A 173 0.74 1.21 8.59
CA LEU A 173 0.19 -0.14 8.68
C LEU A 173 1.27 -1.20 8.94
N VAL A 174 2.53 -0.79 8.91
CA VAL A 174 3.65 -1.59 9.37
C VAL A 174 3.97 -1.12 10.79
N PRO A 175 4.07 -2.03 11.78
CA PRO A 175 4.39 -1.65 13.15
C PRO A 175 5.88 -1.33 13.29
N LEU A 176 6.35 -0.34 12.52
CA LEU A 176 7.73 0.11 12.52
C LEU A 176 7.79 1.62 12.25
N TYR A 177 8.71 2.29 12.93
CA TYR A 177 9.07 3.66 12.58
C TYR A 177 10.10 3.63 11.47
N MET A 178 9.73 4.11 10.29
CA MET A 178 10.65 4.18 9.15
C MET A 178 11.84 5.09 9.52
N PRO A 179 13.07 4.56 9.60
CA PRO A 179 14.23 5.39 9.88
C PRO A 179 14.52 6.26 8.66
N ARG A 180 15.03 7.47 8.89
CA ARG A 180 15.64 8.26 7.83
C ARG A 180 16.96 7.61 7.43
N LEU A 181 17.14 7.35 6.14
CA LEU A 181 18.37 6.77 5.62
C LEU A 181 19.46 7.85 5.50
N GLU A 182 20.72 7.46 5.63
CA GLU A 182 21.84 8.36 5.40
C GLU A 182 21.84 8.87 3.95
N GLY A 183 22.07 10.17 3.76
CA GLY A 183 22.01 10.82 2.45
C GLY A 183 20.60 11.09 1.92
N GLN A 184 19.55 10.63 2.60
CA GLN A 184 18.17 10.85 2.16
C GLN A 184 17.75 12.32 2.35
N THR A 185 17.25 12.93 1.28
CA THR A 185 16.69 14.28 1.31
C THR A 185 15.40 14.34 2.15
N ASN A 186 14.99 15.54 2.56
CA ASN A 186 13.73 15.71 3.29
C ASN A 186 12.52 15.26 2.45
N GLU A 187 12.55 15.47 1.13
CA GLU A 187 11.48 15.09 0.22
C GLU A 187 11.39 13.57 0.05
N GLU A 188 12.53 12.89 -0.11
CA GLU A 188 12.58 11.43 -0.18
C GLU A 188 12.12 10.80 1.13
N TYR A 189 12.50 11.38 2.27
CA TYR A 189 12.05 10.89 3.57
C TYR A 189 10.54 11.08 3.77
N LYS A 190 10.00 12.25 3.44
CA LYS A 190 8.54 12.48 3.47
C LYS A 190 7.79 11.56 2.52
N THR A 191 8.32 11.33 1.32
CA THR A 191 7.76 10.35 0.39
C THR A 191 7.77 8.94 0.97
N ALA A 192 8.85 8.54 1.66
CA ALA A 192 8.95 7.25 2.35
C ALA A 192 7.97 7.10 3.52
N LEU A 193 7.57 8.21 4.15
CA LEU A 193 6.50 8.25 5.15
C LEU A 193 5.08 8.26 4.54
N GLY A 194 4.97 8.29 3.21
CA GLY A 194 3.70 8.24 2.49
C GLY A 194 3.13 9.61 2.13
N TYR A 195 3.83 10.72 2.38
CA TYR A 195 3.39 12.05 1.96
C TYR A 195 3.38 12.18 0.44
N ARG A 196 2.39 12.91 -0.10
CA ARG A 196 2.41 13.35 -1.50
C ARG A 196 3.17 14.67 -1.61
N ILE A 197 4.07 14.73 -2.58
CA ILE A 197 4.78 15.95 -2.97
C ILE A 197 4.38 16.29 -4.39
N LYS A 198 3.86 17.50 -4.62
CA LYS A 198 3.47 17.99 -5.94
C LYS A 198 4.22 19.29 -6.22
N SER A 199 5.05 19.29 -7.26
CA SER A 199 5.84 20.47 -7.65
C SER A 199 6.65 21.07 -6.46
N GLY A 200 7.28 20.20 -5.66
CA GLY A 200 8.05 20.59 -4.46
C GLY A 200 7.20 20.94 -3.23
N VAL A 201 5.87 20.98 -3.35
CA VAL A 201 4.97 21.27 -2.22
C VAL A 201 4.51 19.96 -1.59
N VAL A 202 4.83 19.80 -0.31
CA VAL A 202 4.33 18.71 0.52
C VAL A 202 2.85 18.96 0.82
N GLU A 203 2.01 17.92 0.70
CA GLU A 203 0.60 18.01 1.08
C GLU A 203 0.42 18.41 2.55
N ASP A 204 -0.72 19.03 2.87
CA ASP A 204 -1.04 19.42 4.24
C ASP A 204 -1.38 18.21 5.12
N GLN A 205 -1.21 18.38 6.43
CA GLN A 205 -1.37 17.30 7.40
C GLN A 205 -2.80 16.73 7.43
N VAL A 206 -3.83 17.56 7.25
CA VAL A 206 -5.22 17.10 7.27
C VAL A 206 -5.49 16.21 6.07
N SER A 207 -5.09 16.63 4.87
CA SER A 207 -5.20 15.83 3.65
C SER A 207 -4.42 14.52 3.74
N PHE A 208 -3.20 14.55 4.29
CA PHE A 208 -2.40 13.35 4.55
C PHE A 208 -3.15 12.38 5.47
N LEU A 209 -3.58 12.83 6.65
CA LEU A 209 -4.27 12.00 7.64
C LEU A 209 -5.59 11.43 7.10
N CYS A 210 -6.40 12.22 6.39
CA CYS A 210 -7.63 11.74 5.75
C CYS A 210 -7.35 10.61 4.76
N ARG A 211 -6.28 10.73 3.95
CA ARG A 211 -5.87 9.72 2.98
C ARG A 211 -5.37 8.45 3.65
N MET A 212 -4.50 8.59 4.66
CA MET A 212 -3.98 7.46 5.45
C MET A 212 -5.13 6.70 6.13
N ALA A 213 -6.06 7.42 6.75
CA ALA A 213 -7.23 6.84 7.41
C ALA A 213 -8.12 6.08 6.42
N GLY A 214 -8.34 6.60 5.21
CA GLY A 214 -9.10 5.90 4.18
C GLY A 214 -8.44 4.59 3.74
N VAL A 215 -7.12 4.58 3.56
CA VAL A 215 -6.35 3.36 3.24
C VAL A 215 -6.40 2.36 4.38
N ALA A 216 -6.19 2.80 5.62
CA ALA A 216 -6.25 1.96 6.80
C ALA A 216 -7.64 1.34 7.02
N ARG A 217 -8.72 2.08 6.71
CA ARG A 217 -10.09 1.54 6.74
C ARG A 217 -10.28 0.38 5.77
N VAL A 218 -9.79 0.49 4.53
CA VAL A 218 -9.88 -0.62 3.56
C VAL A 218 -9.05 -1.81 4.02
N TYR A 219 -7.84 -1.59 4.53
CA TYR A 219 -6.98 -2.65 5.07
C TYR A 219 -7.65 -3.39 6.25
N ALA A 220 -8.18 -2.64 7.22
CA ALA A 220 -8.87 -3.22 8.37
C ALA A 220 -10.15 -3.97 7.96
N ALA A 221 -10.96 -3.38 7.06
CA ALA A 221 -12.17 -4.02 6.55
C ALA A 221 -11.84 -5.31 5.79
N LEU A 222 -10.75 -5.32 5.01
CA LEU A 222 -10.25 -6.51 4.32
C LEU A 222 -9.95 -7.64 5.31
N ALA A 223 -9.29 -7.32 6.43
CA ALA A 223 -8.87 -8.33 7.41
C ALA A 223 -10.03 -8.95 8.21
N ILE A 224 -11.18 -8.25 8.29
CA ILE A 224 -12.36 -8.72 9.03
C ILE A 224 -13.51 -9.17 8.11
N SER A 225 -13.34 -9.04 6.78
CA SER A 225 -14.39 -9.42 5.83
C SER A 225 -14.48 -10.94 5.71
N PRO A 226 -15.70 -11.52 5.65
CA PRO A 226 -15.84 -12.94 5.41
C PRO A 226 -15.38 -13.29 4.00
N LEU A 227 -14.77 -14.47 3.85
CA LEU A 227 -14.50 -15.04 2.54
C LEU A 227 -15.80 -15.55 1.89
N PRO A 228 -15.94 -15.45 0.55
CA PRO A 228 -17.06 -16.09 -0.16
C PRO A 228 -17.14 -17.60 0.10
N ASN A 229 -15.99 -18.25 0.27
CA ASN A 229 -15.89 -19.65 0.65
C ASN A 229 -15.35 -19.75 2.09
N SER A 230 -16.24 -20.00 3.05
CA SER A 230 -15.92 -20.10 4.48
C SER A 230 -15.00 -21.27 4.86
N ARG A 231 -14.72 -22.19 3.92
CA ARG A 231 -13.78 -23.30 4.15
C ARG A 231 -12.32 -22.91 3.91
N LEU A 232 -12.07 -21.79 3.24
CA LEU A 232 -10.72 -21.31 3.00
C LEU A 232 -10.23 -20.56 4.25
N ALA A 233 -8.94 -20.70 4.56
CA ALA A 233 -8.30 -19.88 5.57
C ALA A 233 -8.24 -18.42 5.07
N HIS A 234 -8.54 -17.48 5.97
CA HIS A 234 -8.44 -16.06 5.65
C HIS A 234 -6.96 -15.70 5.40
N PRO A 235 -6.59 -15.21 4.20
CA PRO A 235 -5.17 -15.03 3.86
C PRO A 235 -4.49 -13.88 4.61
N HIS A 236 -5.30 -12.98 5.20
CA HIS A 236 -4.83 -11.84 6.00
C HIS A 236 -5.84 -11.48 7.08
N GLY A 237 -6.11 -12.38 8.03
CA GLY A 237 -7.22 -12.28 8.97
C GLY A 237 -7.01 -11.26 10.09
N ILE A 238 -7.99 -11.22 11.00
CA ILE A 238 -8.02 -10.30 12.15
C ILE A 238 -6.80 -10.42 13.07
N GLU A 239 -6.13 -11.57 13.08
CA GLU A 239 -4.87 -11.80 13.80
C GLU A 239 -3.77 -10.81 13.38
N ASN A 240 -3.75 -10.38 12.11
CA ASN A 240 -2.80 -9.38 11.62
C ASN A 240 -3.12 -7.97 12.15
N ILE A 241 -4.40 -7.67 12.39
CA ILE A 241 -4.83 -6.42 13.02
C ILE A 241 -4.44 -6.43 14.50
N TRP A 242 -4.65 -7.55 15.19
CA TRP A 242 -4.24 -7.71 16.58
C TRP A 242 -2.73 -7.58 16.73
N HIS A 243 -1.96 -8.26 15.88
CA HIS A 243 -0.50 -8.16 15.85
C HIS A 243 -0.04 -6.73 15.66
N TRP A 244 -0.57 -6.04 14.65
CA TRP A 244 -0.25 -4.63 14.39
C TRP A 244 -0.57 -3.74 15.60
N LEU A 245 -1.76 -3.88 16.20
CA LEU A 245 -2.17 -3.07 17.35
C LEU A 245 -1.25 -3.30 18.55
N ALA A 246 -0.99 -4.57 18.89
CA ALA A 246 -0.11 -4.92 20.00
C ALA A 246 1.31 -4.40 19.79
N ALA A 247 1.86 -4.55 18.58
CA ALA A 247 3.19 -4.06 18.25
C ALA A 247 3.27 -2.53 18.31
N VAL A 248 2.29 -1.81 17.75
CA VAL A 248 2.25 -0.34 17.79
C VAL A 248 2.14 0.20 19.21
N LEU A 249 1.28 -0.38 20.05
CA LEU A 249 1.11 0.06 21.44
C LEU A 249 2.32 -0.23 22.34
N ASN A 250 3.17 -1.18 21.94
CA ASN A 250 4.43 -1.48 22.61
C ASN A 250 5.60 -0.59 22.17
N MET A 251 5.41 0.26 21.15
CA MET A 251 6.40 1.27 20.74
C MET A 251 6.24 2.57 21.53
N SER A 252 7.34 3.31 21.72
CA SER A 252 7.26 4.65 22.31
C SER A 252 6.50 5.60 21.37
N PRO A 253 5.47 6.33 21.85
CA PRO A 253 4.67 7.20 21.00
C PRO A 253 5.51 8.33 20.41
N ARG A 254 5.27 8.65 19.13
CA ARG A 254 5.90 9.79 18.43
C ARG A 254 4.93 10.95 18.29
N PRO A 255 5.39 12.20 18.43
CA PRO A 255 4.57 13.37 18.18
C PRO A 255 4.19 13.46 16.69
N ASP A 256 3.00 13.97 16.40
CA ASP A 256 2.46 14.16 15.03
C ASP A 256 3.27 15.18 14.21
N LYS A 257 4.11 16.00 14.86
CA LYS A 257 4.99 16.97 14.19
C LYS A 257 6.39 16.39 14.04
N ILE A 258 6.72 16.01 12.80
CA ILE A 258 8.09 15.80 12.31
C ILE A 258 8.65 17.13 11.83
#